data_AF-A0A9D9ZJD2-F1
#
_entry.id   AF-A0A9D9ZJD2-F1
#
_cell.length_a   1.000
_cell.length_b   1.000
_cell.length_c   1.000
_cell.angle_alpha   90.00
_cell.angle_beta   90.00
_cell.angle_gamma   90.00
#
_symmetry.space_group_name_H-M   'P 1'
#
loop_
_entity.id
_entity.type
_entity.pdbx_description
1 polymer ?
#
loop_
_entity_poly.entity_id
_entity_poly.type
_entity_poly.pdbx_seq_one_letter_code
_entity_poly.pdbx_strand_id
1 'polypeptide(L)'
;MKTVGLVMIFAALSLAGINKAMTITASDREAYSVISMLKYIRTLISYVSTPADKILDSLLESEYKDMFFIKDARERFRRGDSFSSAWKNAIDKNKSDTCLPQDCIEKLKAFSDTFGSADKQSELENCDTFISYFELRQKELHERAASAPRVYGSLGVLFGALAVIVLF
;
A
#
# COMPACT_ATOMS: atom_id res chain seq x y z
N MET A 1 15.33 40.37 8.77
CA MET A 1 14.96 39.63 7.53
C MET A 1 15.73 38.31 7.37
N LYS A 2 17.05 38.25 7.63
CA LYS A 2 17.86 37.02 7.47
C LYS A 2 17.45 35.85 8.39
N THR A 3 17.00 36.12 9.61
CA THR A 3 16.59 35.10 10.61
C THR A 3 15.21 34.50 10.35
N VAL A 4 14.26 35.28 9.83
CA VAL A 4 12.89 34.81 9.53
C VAL A 4 12.89 33.83 8.35
N GLY A 5 13.72 34.08 7.32
CA GLY A 5 13.89 33.15 6.19
C GLY A 5 14.48 31.80 6.63
N LEU A 6 15.41 31.81 7.59
CA LEU A 6 16.03 30.60 8.13
C LEU A 6 15.03 29.73 8.91
N VAL A 7 14.22 30.35 9.77
CA VAL A 7 13.16 29.65 10.52
C VAL A 7 12.16 29.02 9.56
N MET A 8 11.83 29.70 8.46
CA MET A 8 10.89 29.18 7.46
C MET A 8 11.45 27.99 6.67
N ILE A 9 12.74 28.02 6.29
CA ILE A 9 13.42 26.89 5.62
C ILE A 9 13.52 25.69 6.59
N PHE A 10 13.88 25.94 7.85
CA PHE A 10 13.96 24.88 8.87
C PHE A 10 12.60 24.23 9.12
N ALA A 11 11.54 25.04 9.23
CA ALA A 11 10.18 24.56 9.39
C ALA A 11 9.72 23.73 8.17
N ALA A 12 10.02 24.17 6.95
CA ALA A 12 9.66 23.46 5.73
C ALA A 12 10.37 22.10 5.61
N LEU A 13 11.67 22.04 5.91
CA LEU A 13 12.44 20.78 5.89
C LEU A 13 11.99 19.81 6.99
N SER A 14 11.67 20.34 8.18
CA SER A 14 11.14 19.53 9.29
C SER A 14 9.77 18.96 8.95
N LEU A 15 8.86 19.77 8.38
CA LEU A 15 7.56 19.30 7.90
C LEU A 15 7.71 18.25 6.80
N ALA A 16 8.63 18.46 5.85
CA ALA A 16 8.90 17.50 4.77
C ALA A 16 9.41 16.15 5.31
N GLY A 17 10.28 16.17 6.33
CA GLY A 17 10.76 14.96 7.01
C GLY A 17 9.64 14.20 7.74
N ILE A 18 8.78 14.92 8.47
CA ILE A 18 7.64 14.34 9.18
C ILE A 18 6.62 13.75 8.20
N ASN A 19 6.28 14.46 7.13
CA ASN A 19 5.37 13.97 6.08
C ASN A 19 5.90 12.69 5.43
N LYS A 20 7.20 12.62 5.16
CA LYS A 20 7.83 11.44 4.57
C LYS A 20 7.84 10.25 5.53
N ALA A 21 8.08 10.49 6.83
CA ALA A 21 7.98 9.45 7.86
C ALA A 21 6.53 8.92 7.98
N MET A 22 5.54 9.82 8.02
CA MET A 22 4.12 9.43 8.06
C MET A 22 3.71 8.61 6.84
N THR A 23 4.17 9.00 5.65
CA THR A 23 3.89 8.26 4.40
C THR A 23 4.46 6.85 4.50
N ILE A 24 5.71 6.67 4.92
CA ILE A 24 6.34 5.35 5.04
C ILE A 24 5.60 4.47 6.06
N THR A 25 5.19 5.02 7.20
CA THR A 25 4.39 4.29 8.20
C THR A 25 3.00 3.93 7.67
N ALA A 26 2.36 4.80 6.89
CA ALA A 26 1.09 4.50 6.23
C ALA A 26 1.26 3.39 5.17
N SER A 27 2.32 3.44 4.36
CA SER A 27 2.65 2.39 3.38
C SER A 27 2.84 1.02 4.03
N ASP A 28 3.52 0.94 5.19
CA ASP A 28 3.69 -0.31 5.95
C ASP A 28 2.33 -0.89 6.39
N ARG A 29 1.47 -0.05 6.98
CA ARG A 29 0.12 -0.47 7.41
C ARG A 29 -0.75 -0.91 6.23
N GLU A 30 -0.73 -0.19 5.12
CA GLU A 30 -1.50 -0.58 3.93
C GLU A 30 -0.98 -1.88 3.31
N ALA A 31 0.35 -2.08 3.28
CA ALA A 31 0.94 -3.34 2.83
C ALA A 31 0.53 -4.52 3.72
N TYR A 32 0.46 -4.31 5.04
CA TYR A 32 -0.10 -5.29 5.97
C TYR A 32 -1.56 -5.63 5.65
N SER A 33 -2.41 -4.62 5.43
CA SER A 33 -3.81 -4.83 5.06
C SER A 33 -3.94 -5.60 3.74
N VAL A 34 -3.07 -5.34 2.75
CA VAL A 34 -3.02 -6.11 1.50
C VAL A 34 -2.67 -7.57 1.77
N ILE A 35 -1.64 -7.86 2.58
CA ILE A 35 -1.27 -9.24 2.95
C ILE A 35 -2.45 -9.97 3.61
N SER A 36 -3.10 -9.31 4.57
CA SER A 36 -4.23 -9.88 5.30
C SER A 36 -5.42 -10.16 4.35
N MET A 37 -5.72 -9.22 3.46
CA MET A 37 -6.74 -9.38 2.42
C MET A 37 -6.40 -10.55 1.49
N LEU A 38 -5.16 -10.67 1.01
CA LEU A 38 -4.74 -11.78 0.13
C LEU A 38 -4.85 -13.14 0.84
N LYS A 39 -4.50 -13.22 2.13
CA LYS A 39 -4.71 -14.42 2.96
C LYS A 39 -6.19 -14.77 3.12
N TYR A 40 -7.05 -13.76 3.26
CA TYR A 40 -8.49 -13.93 3.30
C TYR A 40 -9.03 -14.47 1.97
N ILE A 41 -8.63 -13.88 0.84
CA ILE A 41 -8.99 -14.35 -0.50
C ILE A 41 -8.53 -15.80 -0.72
N ARG A 42 -7.29 -16.13 -0.37
CA ARG A 42 -6.75 -17.50 -0.42
C ARG A 42 -7.61 -18.48 0.38
N THR A 43 -8.04 -18.07 1.57
CA THR A 43 -8.95 -18.87 2.41
C THR A 43 -10.28 -19.12 1.69
N LEU A 44 -10.87 -18.11 1.07
CA LEU A 44 -12.11 -18.25 0.29
C LEU A 44 -11.96 -19.26 -0.86
N ILE A 45 -10.88 -19.17 -1.64
CA ILE A 45 -10.57 -20.13 -2.72
C ILE A 45 -10.42 -21.55 -2.16
N SER A 46 -9.76 -21.70 -1.00
CA SER A 46 -9.51 -23.00 -0.38
C SER A 46 -10.80 -23.70 0.05
N TYR A 47 -11.78 -22.99 0.61
CA TYR A 47 -12.99 -23.60 1.16
C TYR A 47 -14.11 -23.79 0.14
N VAL A 48 -14.22 -22.92 -0.87
CA VAL A 48 -15.32 -22.94 -1.83
C VAL A 48 -14.72 -22.83 -3.23
N SER A 49 -15.21 -23.60 -4.20
CA SER A 49 -14.97 -23.29 -5.62
C SER A 49 -15.66 -21.96 -5.91
N THR A 50 -14.97 -20.86 -5.61
CA THR A 50 -15.59 -19.56 -5.41
C THR A 50 -15.48 -18.77 -6.70
N PRO A 51 -16.59 -18.56 -7.44
CA PRO A 51 -16.55 -17.66 -8.58
C PRO A 51 -16.19 -16.24 -8.12
N ALA A 52 -15.59 -15.45 -9.01
CA ALA A 52 -15.00 -14.15 -8.69
C ALA A 52 -16.01 -13.14 -8.08
N ASP A 53 -17.30 -13.32 -8.34
CA ASP A 53 -18.39 -12.54 -7.75
C ASP A 53 -18.45 -12.71 -6.22
N LYS A 54 -18.34 -13.94 -5.72
CA LYS A 54 -18.40 -14.26 -4.31
C LYS A 54 -17.19 -13.73 -3.55
N ILE A 55 -16.02 -13.71 -4.17
CA ILE A 55 -14.82 -13.11 -3.57
C ILE A 55 -15.04 -11.61 -3.33
N LEU A 56 -15.53 -10.88 -4.33
CA LEU A 56 -15.79 -9.44 -4.18
C LEU A 56 -16.90 -9.15 -3.18
N ASP A 57 -17.94 -9.99 -3.11
CA ASP A 57 -18.99 -9.86 -2.09
C ASP A 57 -18.44 -10.10 -0.68
N SER A 58 -17.67 -11.17 -0.47
CA SER A 58 -17.03 -11.45 0.82
C SER A 58 -16.05 -10.34 1.24
N LEU A 59 -15.35 -9.72 0.29
CA LEU A 59 -14.49 -8.56 0.57
C LEU A 59 -15.29 -7.34 1.02
N LEU A 60 -16.50 -7.12 0.49
CA LEU A 60 -17.38 -6.03 0.92
C LEU A 60 -18.07 -6.26 2.27
N GLU A 61 -18.27 -7.52 2.64
CA GLU A 61 -18.86 -7.91 3.92
C GLU A 61 -17.83 -8.01 5.06
N SER A 62 -16.55 -7.90 4.74
CA SER A 62 -15.43 -8.01 5.69
C SER A 62 -14.83 -6.65 6.06
N GLU A 63 -13.78 -6.68 6.89
CA GLU A 63 -13.00 -5.50 7.26
C GLU A 63 -12.29 -4.82 6.08
N TYR A 64 -12.12 -5.52 4.95
CA TYR A 64 -11.44 -5.02 3.76
C TYR A 64 -12.31 -4.12 2.87
N LYS A 65 -13.60 -3.96 3.18
CA LYS A 65 -14.54 -3.17 2.37
C LYS A 65 -14.11 -1.72 2.13
N ASP A 66 -13.36 -1.14 3.07
CA ASP A 66 -12.92 0.25 3.04
C ASP A 66 -11.51 0.42 2.44
N MET A 67 -10.90 -0.67 1.96
CA MET A 67 -9.69 -0.55 1.13
C MET A 67 -10.01 0.24 -0.16
N PHE A 68 -9.06 1.09 -0.56
CA PHE A 68 -9.24 2.17 -1.53
C PHE A 68 -9.87 1.77 -2.88
N PHE A 69 -9.80 0.50 -3.29
CA PHE A 69 -10.30 0.04 -4.58
C PHE A 69 -11.47 -0.95 -4.51
N ILE A 70 -11.80 -1.53 -3.34
CA ILE A 70 -12.70 -2.69 -3.26
C ILE A 70 -14.14 -2.37 -3.70
N LYS A 71 -14.69 -1.24 -3.25
CA LYS A 71 -16.04 -0.79 -3.64
C LYS A 71 -16.14 -0.52 -5.13
N ASP A 72 -15.14 0.15 -5.71
CA ASP A 72 -15.12 0.46 -7.15
C ASP A 72 -14.92 -0.81 -7.99
N ALA A 73 -14.10 -1.77 -7.52
CA ALA A 73 -13.91 -3.06 -8.18
C ALA A 73 -15.22 -3.86 -8.23
N ARG A 74 -15.99 -3.91 -7.14
CA ARG A 74 -17.30 -4.57 -7.15
C ARG A 74 -18.26 -3.90 -8.13
N GLU A 75 -18.36 -2.58 -8.09
CA GLU A 75 -19.30 -1.83 -8.93
C GLU A 75 -18.98 -2.05 -10.42
N ARG A 76 -17.70 -2.03 -10.80
CA ARG A 76 -17.25 -2.35 -12.16
C ARG A 76 -17.61 -3.77 -12.57
N PHE A 77 -17.36 -4.74 -11.71
CA PHE A 77 -17.71 -6.13 -11.97
C PHE A 77 -19.23 -6.31 -12.19
N ARG A 78 -20.07 -5.61 -11.40
CA ARG A 78 -21.54 -5.62 -11.57
C ARG A 78 -21.99 -5.01 -12.90
N ARG A 79 -21.19 -4.12 -13.50
CA ARG A 79 -21.44 -3.52 -14.83
C ARG A 79 -21.00 -4.41 -15.99
N GLY A 80 -20.41 -5.57 -15.72
CA GLY A 80 -20.00 -6.55 -16.72
C GLY A 80 -18.51 -6.58 -17.04
N ASP A 81 -17.68 -5.80 -16.33
CA ASP A 81 -16.22 -5.93 -16.45
C ASP A 81 -15.78 -7.31 -15.98
N SER A 82 -14.78 -7.91 -16.64
CA SER A 82 -14.12 -9.11 -16.13
C SER A 82 -13.46 -8.83 -14.77
N PHE A 83 -13.27 -9.85 -13.93
CA PHE A 83 -12.64 -9.68 -12.62
C PHE A 83 -11.29 -8.93 -12.70
N SER A 84 -10.41 -9.34 -13.62
CA SER A 84 -9.13 -8.68 -13.85
C SER A 84 -9.28 -7.20 -14.25
N SER A 85 -10.19 -6.90 -15.18
CA SER A 85 -10.42 -5.51 -15.62
C SER A 85 -11.02 -4.65 -14.52
N ALA A 86 -12.02 -5.16 -13.81
CA ALA A 86 -12.68 -4.47 -12.70
C ALA A 86 -11.68 -4.14 -11.58
N TRP A 87 -10.84 -5.11 -11.21
CA TRP A 87 -9.81 -4.99 -10.18
C TRP A 87 -8.74 -3.95 -10.57
N LYS A 88 -8.15 -4.08 -11.76
CA LYS A 88 -7.09 -3.18 -12.24
C LYS A 88 -7.58 -1.75 -12.39
N ASN A 89 -8.74 -1.57 -13.04
CA ASN A 89 -9.29 -0.24 -13.28
C ASN A 89 -9.72 0.46 -11.98
N ALA A 90 -10.14 -0.30 -10.97
CA ALA A 90 -10.42 0.24 -9.65
C ALA A 90 -9.15 0.70 -8.92
N ILE A 91 -8.06 -0.07 -9.01
CA ILE A 91 -6.77 0.33 -8.44
C ILE A 91 -6.25 1.60 -9.14
N ASP A 92 -6.26 1.62 -10.48
CA ASP A 92 -5.74 2.76 -11.24
C ASP A 92 -6.53 4.05 -11.01
N LYS A 93 -7.85 3.95 -10.84
CA LYS A 93 -8.71 5.10 -10.55
C LYS A 93 -8.46 5.68 -9.15
N ASN A 94 -8.23 4.81 -8.15
CA ASN A 94 -8.13 5.22 -6.75
C ASN A 94 -6.67 5.25 -6.23
N LYS A 95 -5.68 5.22 -7.13
CA LYS A 95 -4.25 5.21 -6.78
C LYS A 95 -3.77 6.43 -5.98
N SER A 96 -4.51 7.54 -6.04
CA SER A 96 -4.24 8.74 -5.24
C SER A 96 -4.55 8.57 -3.76
N ASP A 97 -5.36 7.55 -3.43
CA ASP A 97 -5.94 7.37 -2.09
C ASP A 97 -5.17 6.31 -1.29
N THR A 98 -4.03 5.84 -1.80
CA THR A 98 -3.16 4.85 -1.18
C THR A 98 -1.75 5.41 -0.99
N CYS A 99 -1.10 5.01 0.09
CA CYS A 99 0.32 5.25 0.35
C CYS A 99 1.20 4.11 -0.17
N LEU A 100 0.66 3.09 -0.84
CA LEU A 100 1.45 1.96 -1.35
C LEU A 100 2.51 2.41 -2.37
N PRO A 101 3.72 1.84 -2.31
CA PRO A 101 4.72 2.02 -3.36
C PRO A 101 4.22 1.57 -4.74
N GLN A 102 4.70 2.21 -5.80
CA GLN A 102 4.26 1.89 -7.17
C GLN A 102 4.48 0.40 -7.53
N ASP A 103 5.58 -0.19 -7.08
CA ASP A 103 5.85 -1.62 -7.30
C ASP A 103 4.82 -2.52 -6.62
N CYS A 104 4.38 -2.16 -5.41
CA CYS A 104 3.28 -2.84 -4.72
C CYS A 104 1.97 -2.71 -5.48
N ILE A 105 1.67 -1.52 -6.03
CA ILE A 105 0.46 -1.26 -6.82
C ILE A 105 0.45 -2.12 -8.08
N GLU A 106 1.54 -2.15 -8.85
CA GLU A 106 1.61 -2.98 -10.06
C GLU A 106 1.52 -4.48 -9.73
N LYS A 107 2.14 -4.92 -8.62
CA LYS A 107 2.02 -6.31 -8.17
C LYS A 107 0.58 -6.63 -7.74
N LEU A 108 -0.10 -5.72 -7.05
CA LEU A 108 -1.50 -5.89 -6.64
C LEU A 108 -2.44 -5.97 -7.85
N LYS A 109 -2.14 -5.22 -8.92
CA LYS A 109 -2.86 -5.33 -10.20
C LYS A 109 -2.65 -6.68 -10.87
N ALA A 110 -1.41 -7.15 -10.91
CA ALA A 110 -1.04 -8.43 -11.53
C ALA A 110 -1.68 -9.65 -10.85
N PHE A 111 -2.00 -9.56 -9.54
CA PHE A 111 -2.73 -10.60 -8.82
C PHE A 111 -4.05 -10.99 -9.49
N SER A 112 -4.76 -10.02 -10.07
CA SER A 112 -6.06 -10.29 -10.69
C SER A 112 -5.97 -11.12 -11.98
N ASP A 113 -4.79 -11.19 -12.60
CA ASP A 113 -4.57 -12.01 -13.80
C ASP A 113 -4.38 -13.49 -13.47
N THR A 114 -4.10 -13.81 -12.20
CA THR A 114 -3.96 -15.19 -11.76
C THR A 114 -5.27 -15.83 -11.34
N PHE A 115 -6.37 -15.06 -11.34
CA PHE A 115 -7.73 -15.54 -11.10
C PHE A 115 -8.38 -16.05 -12.38
N GLY A 116 -9.00 -17.23 -12.30
CA GLY A 116 -9.66 -17.89 -13.43
C GLY A 116 -8.79 -18.92 -14.14
N SER A 117 -7.68 -19.35 -13.53
CA SER A 117 -6.99 -20.56 -13.99
C SER A 117 -7.83 -21.78 -13.61
N ALA A 118 -7.95 -22.76 -14.49
CA ALA A 118 -8.85 -23.90 -14.30
C ALA A 118 -8.47 -24.81 -13.11
N ASP A 119 -7.29 -24.61 -12.53
CA ASP A 119 -6.77 -25.40 -11.43
C ASP A 119 -6.70 -24.58 -10.12
N LYS A 120 -7.57 -24.96 -9.19
CA LYS A 120 -7.64 -24.41 -7.83
C LYS A 120 -6.29 -24.46 -7.10
N GLN A 121 -5.50 -25.52 -7.31
CA GLN A 121 -4.20 -25.65 -6.66
C GLN A 121 -3.24 -24.56 -7.15
N SER A 122 -3.20 -24.34 -8.47
CA SER A 122 -2.45 -23.25 -9.09
C SER A 122 -2.89 -21.87 -8.59
N GLU A 123 -4.20 -21.62 -8.40
CA GLU A 123 -4.69 -20.35 -7.83
C GLU A 123 -4.21 -20.12 -6.39
N LEU A 124 -4.17 -21.17 -5.57
CA LEU A 124 -3.67 -21.12 -4.19
C LEU A 124 -2.16 -20.86 -4.14
N GLU A 125 -1.37 -21.52 -5.00
CA GLU A 125 0.08 -21.30 -5.12
C GLU A 125 0.40 -19.89 -5.61
N ASN A 126 -0.40 -19.37 -6.53
CA ASN A 126 -0.31 -17.97 -6.95
C ASN A 126 -0.59 -17.04 -5.76
N CYS A 127 -1.67 -17.27 -4.99
CA CYS A 127 -1.93 -16.48 -3.78
C CYS A 127 -0.74 -16.48 -2.82
N ASP A 128 -0.15 -17.65 -2.55
CA ASP A 128 1.01 -17.80 -1.67
C ASP A 128 2.24 -17.04 -2.21
N THR A 129 2.43 -17.01 -3.52
CA THR A 129 3.48 -16.23 -4.18
C THR A 129 3.28 -14.72 -4.00
N PHE A 130 2.06 -14.21 -4.18
CA PHE A 130 1.76 -12.79 -3.96
C PHE A 130 1.87 -12.42 -2.48
N ILE A 131 1.35 -13.24 -1.58
CA ILE A 131 1.48 -13.05 -0.12
C ILE A 131 2.96 -12.95 0.26
N SER A 132 3.79 -13.89 -0.19
CA SER A 132 5.23 -13.90 0.11
C SER A 132 5.95 -12.64 -0.40
N TYR A 133 5.59 -12.18 -1.60
CA TYR A 133 6.12 -10.93 -2.15
C TYR A 133 5.76 -9.73 -1.25
N PHE A 134 4.49 -9.61 -0.87
CA PHE A 134 4.04 -8.50 -0.03
C PHE A 134 4.63 -8.59 1.39
N GLU A 135 4.81 -9.78 1.97
CA GLU A 135 5.46 -9.97 3.27
C GLU A 135 6.92 -9.51 3.25
N LEU A 136 7.67 -9.87 2.19
CA LEU A 136 9.04 -9.37 2.02
C LEU A 136 9.06 -7.85 1.90
N ARG A 137 8.17 -7.29 1.08
CA ARG A 137 8.10 -5.85 0.84
C ARG A 137 7.64 -5.07 2.06
N GLN A 138 6.70 -5.62 2.83
CA GLN A 138 6.25 -5.06 4.09
C GLN A 138 7.40 -5.05 5.09
N LYS A 139 8.21 -6.11 5.19
CA LYS A 139 9.38 -6.13 6.06
C LYS A 139 10.35 -4.98 5.73
N GLU A 140 10.62 -4.73 4.46
CA GLU A 140 11.45 -3.60 4.03
C GLU A 140 10.83 -2.23 4.40
N LEU A 141 9.52 -2.09 4.22
CA LEU A 141 8.79 -0.87 4.60
C LEU A 141 8.80 -0.67 6.11
N HIS A 142 8.65 -1.73 6.89
CA HIS A 142 8.67 -1.74 8.33
C HIS A 142 10.04 -1.32 8.88
N GLU A 143 11.13 -1.88 8.32
CA GLU A 143 12.50 -1.48 8.67
C GLU A 143 12.76 0.00 8.37
N ARG A 144 12.24 0.50 7.25
CA ARG A 144 12.29 1.94 6.89
C ARG A 144 11.44 2.79 7.82
N ALA A 145 10.25 2.33 8.21
CA ALA A 145 9.37 3.03 9.14
C ALA A 145 10.00 3.11 10.54
N ALA A 146 10.61 2.02 11.02
CA ALA A 146 11.27 1.95 12.32
C ALA A 146 12.53 2.83 12.39
N SER A 147 13.26 2.99 11.28
CA SER A 147 14.43 3.86 11.20
C SER A 147 14.10 5.32 10.90
N ALA A 148 12.90 5.62 10.38
CA ALA A 148 12.49 6.98 9.99
C ALA A 148 12.58 8.01 11.13
N PRO A 149 12.11 7.76 12.37
CA PRO A 149 12.25 8.73 13.47
C PRO A 149 13.71 9.09 13.77
N ARG A 150 14.63 8.13 13.64
CA ARG A 150 16.05 8.31 13.94
C ARG A 150 16.77 9.09 12.82
N VAL A 151 16.44 8.82 11.56
CA VAL A 151 17.05 9.48 10.40
C VAL A 151 16.51 10.90 10.21
N TYR A 152 15.19 11.09 10.24
CA TYR A 152 14.60 12.43 10.06
C TYR A 152 14.79 13.33 11.29
N GLY A 153 14.86 12.77 12.50
CA GLY A 153 15.22 13.51 13.71
C GLY A 153 16.66 14.04 13.69
N SER A 154 17.62 13.25 13.19
CA SER A 154 19.04 13.65 13.12
C SER A 154 19.36 14.62 11.98
N LEU A 155 18.66 14.52 10.85
CA LEU A 155 18.74 15.49 9.73
C LEU A 155 18.32 16.90 10.16
N GLY A 156 17.27 17.03 10.98
CA GLY A 156 16.86 18.32 11.54
C GLY A 156 17.94 18.94 12.44
N VAL A 157 18.57 18.13 13.30
CA VAL A 157 19.65 18.60 14.20
C VAL A 157 20.90 18.99 13.42
N LEU A 158 21.31 18.19 12.43
CA LEU A 158 22.48 18.48 11.58
C LEU A 158 22.29 19.74 10.74
N PHE A 159 21.10 19.94 10.15
CA PHE A 159 20.82 21.14 9.36
C PHE A 159 20.69 22.38 10.25
N GLY A 160 20.15 22.23 11.47
CA GLY A 160 20.15 23.28 12.48
C GLY A 160 21.56 23.69 12.93
N ALA A 161 22.44 22.71 13.15
CA ALA A 161 23.84 22.95 13.51
C ALA A 161 24.62 23.61 12.35
N LEU A 162 24.45 23.13 11.11
CA LEU A 162 25.06 23.74 9.93
C LEU A 162 24.59 25.18 9.71
N ALA A 163 23.30 25.44 9.91
CA ALA A 163 22.74 26.79 9.81
C ALA A 163 23.34 27.75 10.84
N VAL A 164 23.63 27.28 12.06
CA VAL A 164 24.32 28.08 13.09
C VAL A 164 25.77 28.36 12.66
N ILE A 165 26.49 27.37 12.15
CA ILE A 165 27.91 27.49 11.76
C ILE A 165 28.10 28.40 10.54
N VAL A 166 27.18 28.41 9.57
CA VAL A 166 27.31 29.27 8.37
C VAL A 166 26.96 30.74 8.66
N LEU A 167 26.22 31.01 9.75
CA LEU A 167 25.75 32.35 10.12
C LEU A 167 26.57 33.03 11.22
N PHE A 168 27.47 32.31 11.89
CA PHE A 168 28.43 32.82 12.87
C PHE A 168 29.85 32.80 12.30
#